data_AF-A0A4R9AB21-F1
#
_entry.id   AF-A0A4R9AB21-F1
#
_cell.length_a   1.000
_cell.length_b   1.000
_cell.length_c   1.000
_cell.angle_alpha   90.00
_cell.angle_beta   90.00
_cell.angle_gamma   90.00
#
_symmetry.space_group_name_H-M   'P 1'
#
loop_
_entity.id
_entity.type
_entity.pdbx_description
1 polymer ?
#
loop_
_entity_poly.entity_id
_entity_poly.type
_entity_poly.pdbx_seq_one_letter_code
_entity_poly.pdbx_strand_id
1 'polypeptide(L)' 'MPFVPRRQACVPTEHGTFQFRAYRDLISGSEHLAVVSGTPTDGCFVRVHSECLTGEVFKSQKCECGPQLDSALNTINHT' A
#
# COMPACT_ATOMS: atom_id res chain seq x y z
N MET A 1 10.74 -17.76 1.96
CA MET A 1 10.61 -16.28 1.98
C MET A 1 10.12 -15.87 3.36
N PRO A 2 10.72 -14.89 4.05
CA PRO A 2 10.44 -14.62 5.46
C PRO A 2 9.12 -13.86 5.70
N PHE A 3 8.33 -13.56 4.66
CA PHE A 3 7.07 -12.84 4.83
C PHE A 3 5.90 -13.81 5.02
N VAL A 4 5.22 -13.72 6.16
CA VAL A 4 4.04 -14.53 6.46
C VAL A 4 2.76 -13.69 6.44
N PRO A 5 1.69 -14.11 5.75
CA PRO A 5 0.41 -13.39 5.78
C PRO A 5 -0.19 -13.45 7.20
N ARG A 6 -0.79 -12.35 7.66
CA ARG A 6 -1.37 -12.23 9.01
C ARG A 6 -2.88 -12.07 8.98
N ARG A 7 -3.35 -10.96 8.43
CA ARG A 7 -4.76 -10.59 8.35
C ARG A 7 -5.03 -9.84 7.07
N GLN A 8 -6.28 -9.85 6.65
CA GLN A 8 -6.78 -9.01 5.58
C GLN A 8 -8.09 -8.35 5.97
N ALA A 9 -8.31 -7.13 5.50
CA ALA A 9 -9.53 -6.36 5.73
C ALA A 9 -9.94 -5.60 4.46
N CYS A 10 -11.23 -5.49 4.23
CA CYS A 10 -11.79 -4.62 3.20
C CYS A 10 -11.87 -3.21 3.79
N VAL A 11 -11.15 -2.26 3.19
CA VAL A 11 -11.00 -0.90 3.73
C VAL A 11 -11.55 0.10 2.71
N PRO A 12 -12.64 0.82 3.03
CA PRO A 12 -13.08 1.94 2.23
C PRO A 12 -12.15 3.14 2.46
N THR A 13 -11.77 3.80 1.38
CA THR A 13 -10.90 4.99 1.37
C THR A 13 -11.49 6.05 0.43
N GLU A 14 -10.91 7.25 0.40
CA GLU A 14 -11.27 8.27 -0.58
C GLU A 14 -10.99 7.87 -2.03
N HIS A 15 -10.02 6.97 -2.25
CA HIS A 15 -9.65 6.47 -3.58
C HIS A 15 -10.47 5.26 -4.04
N GLY A 16 -11.39 4.76 -3.22
CA GLY A 16 -12.12 3.52 -3.47
C GLY A 16 -11.99 2.51 -2.34
N THR A 17 -12.50 1.30 -2.58
CA THR A 17 -12.46 0.21 -1.60
C THR A 17 -11.41 -0.81 -2.00
N PHE A 18 -10.49 -1.12 -1.09
CA PHE A 18 -9.39 -2.04 -1.36
C PHE A 18 -9.33 -3.19 -0.36
N GLN A 19 -8.71 -4.29 -0.79
CA GLN A 19 -8.29 -5.35 0.12
C GLN A 19 -6.90 -5.01 0.66
N PHE A 20 -6.84 -4.72 1.95
CA PHE A 20 -5.59 -4.53 2.69
C PHE A 20 -5.12 -5.90 3.20
N ARG A 21 -3.89 -6.30 2.90
CA ARG A 21 -3.28 -7.57 3.34
C ARG A 21 -1.99 -7.30 4.09
N ALA A 22 -1.95 -7.70 5.35
CA ALA A 22 -0.77 -7.53 6.20
C ALA A 22 0.15 -8.76 6.12
N TYR A 23 1.45 -8.49 6.00
CA TYR A 23 2.53 -9.47 5.98
C TYR A 23 3.52 -9.15 7.07
N ARG A 24 4.02 -10.16 7.79
CA ARG A 24 5.09 -10.00 8.77
C ARG A 24 6.39 -10.54 8.23
N ASP A 25 7.43 -9.72 8.24
CA ASP A 25 8.80 -10.18 8.02
C ASP A 25 9.31 -10.92 9.27
N LEU A 26 9.66 -12.18 9.13
CA LEU A 26 10.20 -13.01 10.21
C LEU A 26 11.66 -12.67 10.55
N ILE A 27 12.37 -11.91 9.71
CA ILE A 27 13.76 -11.49 9.98
C ILE A 27 13.77 -10.19 10.78
N SER A 28 13.15 -9.13 10.25
CA SER A 28 13.13 -7.83 10.95
C SER A 28 12.03 -7.71 12.01
N GLY A 29 11.01 -8.58 11.96
CA GLY A 29 9.81 -8.48 12.80
C GLY A 29 8.79 -7.44 12.31
N SER A 30 9.12 -6.68 11.27
CA SER A 30 8.30 -5.59 10.72
C SER A 30 7.00 -6.11 10.08
N GLU A 31 5.98 -5.26 10.05
CA GLU A 31 4.75 -5.51 9.30
C GLU A 31 4.70 -4.64 8.06
N HIS A 32 4.35 -5.25 6.94
CA HIS A 32 4.19 -4.62 5.64
C HIS A 32 2.77 -4.81 5.14
N LEU A 33 2.31 -3.89 4.31
CA LEU A 33 0.94 -3.86 3.82
C LEU A 33 0.92 -3.92 2.29
N ALA A 34 0.16 -4.86 1.75
CA ALA A 34 -0.25 -4.82 0.36
C ALA A 34 -1.67 -4.26 0.26
N VAL A 35 -1.85 -3.23 -0.56
CA VAL A 35 -3.15 -2.64 -0.89
C VAL A 35 -3.53 -3.12 -2.27
N VAL A 36 -4.64 -3.85 -2.38
CA VAL A 36 -5.03 -4.55 -3.60
C VAL A 36 -6.40 -4.07 -4.08
N SER A 37 -6.45 -3.65 -5.34
CA SER A 37 -7.70 -3.38 -6.07
C SER A 37 -8.07 -4.60 -6.90
N GLY A 38 -9.34 -5.02 -6.83
CA GLY A 38 -9.83 -6.16 -7.62
C GLY A 38 -9.03 -7.46 -7.43
N THR A 39 -8.88 -8.20 -8.52
CA THR A 39 -8.09 -9.44 -8.59
C THR A 39 -6.87 -9.20 -9.48
N PRO A 40 -5.64 -9.20 -8.93
CA PRO A 40 -4.42 -9.02 -9.72
C PRO A 40 -4.27 -10.09 -10.80
N THR A 41 -3.88 -9.66 -12.00
CA THR A 41 -3.55 -10.50 -13.16
C THR A 41 -2.09 -10.32 -13.56
N ASP A 42 -1.59 -11.17 -14.45
CA ASP A 42 -0.24 -11.04 -14.98
C ASP A 42 -0.06 -9.70 -15.70
N GLY A 43 1.00 -8.98 -15.35
CA GLY A 43 1.29 -7.64 -15.89
C GLY A 43 0.47 -6.50 -15.26
N CYS A 44 -0.28 -6.76 -14.18
CA CYS A 44 -0.97 -5.69 -13.45
C CYS A 44 0.01 -4.64 -12.90
N PHE A 45 -0.49 -3.42 -12.71
CA PHE A 45 0.30 -2.33 -12.14
C PHE A 45 0.70 -2.63 -10.69
N VAL A 46 1.98 -2.47 -10.39
CA VAL A 46 2.52 -2.64 -9.03
C VAL A 46 3.36 -1.42 -8.66
N ARG A 47 3.07 -0.84 -7.50
CA ARG A 47 3.89 0.19 -6.87
C ARG A 47 4.45 -0.35 -5.57
N VAL A 48 5.79 -0.35 -5.45
CA VAL A 48 6.48 -0.55 -4.17
C VAL A 48 6.69 0.83 -3.55
N HIS A 49 6.26 0.98 -2.31
CA HIS A 49 6.28 2.24 -1.60
C HIS A 49 6.94 2.05 -0.24
N SER A 50 7.95 2.89 0.06
CA SER A 50 8.56 2.94 1.38
C SER A 50 7.77 3.89 2.27
N GLU A 51 7.40 3.44 3.46
CA GLU A 51 6.67 4.25 4.43
C GLU A 51 7.41 5.57 4.71
N CYS A 52 6.67 6.68 4.64
CA CYS A 52 7.13 8.01 5.01
C CYS A 52 6.07 8.72 5.85
N LEU A 53 6.15 8.50 7.18
CA LEU A 53 5.24 9.10 8.14
C LEU A 53 5.08 10.61 7.96
N THR A 54 6.18 11.34 7.75
CA THR A 54 6.14 12.80 7.62
C THR A 54 5.50 13.27 6.32
N GLY A 55 5.70 12.57 5.20
CA GLY A 55 5.11 12.91 3.90
C GLY A 55 3.63 12.51 3.79
N GLU A 56 3.28 11.32 4.27
CA GLU A 56 1.95 10.74 4.06
C GLU A 56 0.92 11.21 5.08
N VAL A 57 1.33 11.24 6.36
CA VAL A 57 0.44 11.58 7.48
C VAL A 57 0.50 13.07 7.79
N PHE A 58 1.70 13.62 7.95
CA PHE A 58 1.88 15.03 8.31
C PHE A 58 1.95 15.99 7.11
N LYS A 59 1.84 15.46 5.88
CA LYS A 59 1.83 16.24 4.63
C LYS A 59 3.04 17.19 4.51
N SER A 60 4.22 16.71 4.91
CA SER A 60 5.49 17.45 4.77
C SER A 60 5.71 17.87 3.32
N GLN A 61 6.07 19.15 3.13
CA GLN A 61 6.43 19.70 1.82
C GLN A 61 7.91 19.46 1.44
N LYS A 62 8.68 18.80 2.32
CA LYS A 62 10.10 18.48 2.06
C LYS A 62 10.31 17.21 1.22
N CYS A 63 9.27 16.40 1.06
CA CYS A 63 9.29 15.21 0.23
C CYS A 63 7.96 15.09 -0.53
N GLU A 64 7.95 14.21 -1.52
CA GLU A 64 6.81 13.95 -2.39
C GLU A 64 6.13 12.60 -2.12
N CYS A 65 6.46 11.93 -1.01
CA CYS A 65 5.95 10.59 -0.68
C CYS A 65 4.42 10.55 -0.55
N GLY A 66 3.81 11.59 0.04
CA GLY A 66 2.36 11.70 0.16
C GLY A 66 1.66 11.73 -1.20
N PRO A 67 1.97 12.72 -2.07
CA PRO A 67 1.44 12.78 -3.43
C PRO A 67 1.73 11.53 -4.27
N GLN A 68 2.90 10.91 -4.11
CA GLN A 68 3.23 9.67 -4.82
C GLN A 68 2.35 8.49 -4.38
N LEU A 69 2.07 8.35 -3.07
CA LEU A 69 1.17 7.32 -2.56
C LEU A 69 -0.26 7.56 -3.04
N ASP A 70 -0.74 8.80 -2.96
CA ASP A 70 -2.07 9.22 -3.42
C ASP A 70 -2.28 8.89 -4.91
N SER A 71 -1.33 9.28 -5.76
CA SER A 71 -1.37 8.97 -7.19
C SER A 71 -1.38 7.46 -7.44
N ALA A 72 -0.61 6.67 -6.69
CA ALA A 72 -0.57 5.21 -6.86
C ALA A 72 -1.91 4.56 -6.48
N LEU A 73 -2.55 5.00 -5.39
CA LEU A 73 -3.85 4.51 -4.95
C LEU A 73 -4.96 4.84 -5.97
N ASN A 74 -4.93 6.04 -6.55
CA ASN A 74 -5.82 6.40 -7.65
C ASN A 74 -5.59 5.50 -8.87
N THR A 75 -4.34 5.30 -9.28
CA THR A 75 -4.01 4.46 -10.47
C THR A 75 -4.53 3.04 -10.32
N ILE A 76 -4.32 2.38 -9.18
CA ILE A 76 -4.75 0.98 -8.99
C ILE A 76 -6.28 0.82 -8.92
N ASN A 77 -7.03 1.87 -8.61
CA ASN A 77 -8.50 1.80 -8.62
C ASN A 77 -9.10 2.01 -10.02
N HIS A 78 -8.36 2.67 -10.93
CA HIS A 78 -8.83 2.99 -12.28
C HIS A 78 -8.33 2.02 -13.36
N THR A 79 -7.56 1.01 -12.99
CA THR A 79 -7.00 0.00 -13.90
C THR A 79 -7.64 -1.36 -13.61
#